data_AF-A0AAV8USX5-F1
#
_entry.id   AF-A0AAV8USX5-F1
#
_cell.length_a   1.000
_cell.length_b   1.000
_cell.length_c   1.000
_cell.angle_alpha   90.00
_cell.angle_beta   90.00
_cell.angle_gamma   90.00
#
_symmetry.space_group_name_H-M   'P 1'
#
loop_
_entity.id
_entity.type
_entity.pdbx_description
1 polymer ?
#
loop_
_entity_poly.entity_id
_entity_poly.type
_entity_poly.pdbx_seq_one_letter_code
_entity_poly.pdbx_strand_id
1 'polypeptide(L)'
;MGLAFCARICLSRNGGRKALSTSRVYLESLLEYGRAVLTEKEPWQKKVLTHEARKLFMGGNLRVRGLAPAEAPESWARIERPAVLDPPEMPKPKEAEGSAILLYLHSLAHVELNAINLCWDAMVRFSNVEMPEDFYDELLQVADDESRHYGWLHTRLNDLGSEYGAYPVHDLI
;
A
#
# COMPACT_ATOMS: atom_id res chain seq x y z
N MET A 1 15.80 2.14 16.92
CA MET A 1 15.71 3.58 16.60
C MET A 1 14.40 3.75 15.84
N GLY A 2 13.28 3.85 16.56
CA GLY A 2 11.94 3.69 15.99
C GLY A 2 11.37 5.02 15.52
N LEU A 3 11.08 5.13 14.22
CA LEU A 3 10.26 6.20 13.68
C LEU A 3 8.79 5.80 13.79
N ALA A 4 8.20 6.12 14.95
CA ALA A 4 6.76 6.10 15.12
C ALA A 4 6.17 7.29 14.35
N PHE A 5 5.59 7.05 13.18
CA PHE A 5 4.62 7.99 12.60
C PHE A 5 3.27 7.78 13.30
N CYS A 6 3.22 8.19 14.57
CA CYS A 6 2.00 8.25 15.36
C CYS A 6 1.25 9.51 14.95
N ALA A 7 0.06 9.36 14.37
CA ALA A 7 -0.86 10.46 14.14
C ALA A 7 -1.15 11.18 15.46
N ARG A 8 -0.52 12.34 15.67
CA ARG A 8 -0.81 13.21 16.82
C ARG A 8 -2.20 13.81 16.66
N ILE A 9 -3.19 13.23 17.33
CA ILE A 9 -4.37 13.97 17.77
C ILE A 9 -3.97 14.75 19.01
N CYS A 10 -3.69 16.05 18.83
CA CYS A 10 -3.42 16.96 19.94
C CYS A 10 -4.77 17.50 20.46
N LEU A 11 -5.23 17.02 21.61
CA LEU A 11 -6.32 17.67 22.34
C LEU A 11 -5.77 18.96 22.99
N SER A 12 -6.01 20.10 22.36
CA SER A 12 -5.62 21.41 22.90
C SER A 12 -6.68 21.93 23.89
N ARG A 13 -6.30 22.08 25.16
CA ARG A 13 -6.97 22.97 26.12
C ARG A 13 -6.52 24.41 25.83
N ASN A 14 -7.49 25.26 25.48
CA ASN A 14 -7.50 26.73 25.38
C ASN A 14 -6.19 27.50 25.60
N GLY A 15 -5.83 28.31 24.60
CA GLY A 15 -4.91 29.44 24.77
C GLY A 15 -4.27 29.90 23.46
N GLY A 16 -4.99 30.78 22.74
CA GLY A 16 -4.62 31.52 21.52
C GLY A 16 -3.21 31.35 20.92
N ARG A 17 -3.17 30.97 19.62
CA ARG A 17 -2.41 31.59 18.52
C ARG A 17 -2.47 30.73 17.25
N LYS A 18 -2.73 31.41 16.13
CA LYS A 18 -2.57 31.02 14.71
C LYS A 18 -3.24 29.71 14.28
N ALA A 19 -4.36 29.85 13.57
CA ALA A 19 -4.96 28.80 12.77
C ALA A 19 -3.95 28.29 11.73
N LEU A 20 -3.35 27.13 12.00
CA LEU A 20 -2.72 26.31 10.98
C LEU A 20 -3.85 25.51 10.32
N SER A 21 -4.21 25.92 9.12
CA SER A 21 -5.13 25.21 8.24
C SER A 21 -4.46 23.91 7.76
N THR A 22 -4.55 22.85 8.56
CA THR A 22 -4.33 21.47 8.10
C THR A 22 -5.54 21.08 7.26
N SER A 23 -5.50 21.44 5.98
CA SER A 23 -6.40 20.85 4.98
C SER A 23 -6.03 19.37 4.87
N ARG A 24 -6.84 18.50 5.46
CA ARG A 24 -6.81 17.08 5.16
C ARG A 24 -7.24 16.96 3.70
N VAL A 25 -6.34 16.50 2.82
CA VAL A 25 -6.72 16.20 1.44
C VAL A 25 -7.67 15.01 1.52
N TYR A 26 -8.96 15.27 1.38
CA TYR A 26 -9.97 14.22 1.27
C TYR A 26 -9.94 13.72 -0.18
N LEU A 27 -9.66 12.43 -0.37
CA LEU A 27 -9.77 11.79 -1.67
C LEU A 27 -11.26 11.52 -1.95
N GLU A 28 -11.76 12.01 -3.08
CA GLU A 28 -13.18 12.07 -3.40
C GLU A 28 -13.65 10.91 -4.28
N SER A 29 -12.74 10.02 -4.70
CA SER A 29 -13.07 8.89 -5.56
C SER A 29 -12.09 7.72 -5.45
N LEU A 30 -12.53 6.55 -5.90
CA LEU A 30 -11.73 5.34 -5.92
C LEU A 30 -10.45 5.51 -6.75
N LEU A 31 -10.55 6.18 -7.90
CA LEU A 31 -9.39 6.41 -8.77
C LEU A 31 -8.36 7.38 -8.16
N GLU A 32 -8.80 8.35 -7.36
CA GLU A 32 -7.89 9.20 -6.57
C GLU A 32 -7.15 8.39 -5.48
N TYR A 33 -7.84 7.45 -4.82
CA TYR A 33 -7.19 6.47 -3.95
C TYR A 33 -6.18 5.61 -4.70
N GLY A 34 -6.51 5.14 -5.90
CA GLY A 34 -5.59 4.36 -6.73
C GLY A 34 -4.31 5.13 -7.05
N ARG A 35 -4.42 6.39 -7.49
CA ARG A 35 -3.24 7.23 -7.70
C ARG A 35 -2.45 7.47 -6.41
N ALA A 36 -3.14 7.70 -5.28
CA ALA A 36 -2.48 7.88 -3.99
C ALA A 36 -1.69 6.63 -3.58
N VAL A 37 -2.28 5.43 -3.71
CA VAL A 37 -1.61 4.16 -3.42
C VAL A 37 -0.41 3.93 -4.33
N LEU A 38 -0.54 4.17 -5.64
CA LEU A 38 0.53 3.93 -6.61
C LEU A 38 1.69 4.92 -6.48
N THR A 39 1.45 6.12 -5.93
CA THR A 39 2.48 7.16 -5.69
C THR A 39 3.03 7.17 -4.27
N GLU A 40 2.39 6.44 -3.34
CA GLU A 40 2.90 6.22 -1.99
C GLU A 40 4.10 5.27 -2.02
N LYS A 41 5.16 5.61 -1.29
CA LYS A 41 6.37 4.78 -1.18
C LYS A 41 6.27 3.78 -0.04
N GLU A 42 5.68 4.19 1.08
CA GLU A 42 5.63 3.41 2.31
C GLU A 42 4.61 2.26 2.19
N PRO A 43 5.05 0.99 2.24
CA PRO A 43 4.17 -0.16 2.09
C PRO A 43 3.00 -0.20 3.07
N TRP A 44 3.28 0.19 4.33
CA TRP A 44 2.25 0.26 5.37
C TRP A 44 1.16 1.29 5.01
N GLN A 45 1.54 2.41 4.40
CA GLN A 45 0.59 3.45 4.04
C GLN A 45 -0.27 3.04 2.84
N LYS A 46 0.27 2.28 1.88
CA LYS A 46 -0.52 1.63 0.82
C LYS A 46 -1.61 0.73 1.40
N LYS A 47 -1.27 -0.06 2.43
CA LYS A 47 -2.23 -0.90 3.18
C LYS A 47 -3.31 -0.09 3.89
N VAL A 48 -2.95 1.04 4.49
CA VAL A 48 -3.90 1.94 5.18
C VAL A 48 -4.88 2.55 4.19
N LEU A 49 -4.36 3.14 3.09
CA LEU A 49 -5.17 3.75 2.05
C LEU A 49 -6.13 2.74 1.39
N THR A 50 -5.66 1.52 1.16
CA THR A 50 -6.48 0.46 0.56
C THR A 50 -7.68 0.10 1.45
N HIS A 51 -7.43 -0.09 2.75
CA HIS A 51 -8.50 -0.35 3.73
C HIS A 51 -9.50 0.80 3.85
N GLU A 52 -9.00 2.03 3.84
CA GLU A 52 -9.85 3.21 3.90
C GLU A 52 -10.77 3.28 2.67
N ALA A 53 -10.22 3.07 1.48
CA ALA A 53 -10.97 3.06 0.23
C ALA A 53 -12.05 1.98 0.23
N ARG A 54 -11.71 0.73 0.58
CA ARG A 54 -12.69 -0.38 0.67
C ARG A 54 -13.84 -0.03 1.61
N LYS A 55 -13.53 0.48 2.80
CA LYS A 55 -14.54 0.86 3.79
C LYS A 55 -15.49 1.94 3.27
N LEU A 56 -14.95 2.97 2.61
CA LEU A 56 -15.77 4.06 2.06
C LEU A 56 -16.62 3.60 0.88
N PHE A 57 -16.05 2.77 0.00
CA PHE A 57 -16.73 2.21 -1.17
C PHE A 57 -17.90 1.30 -0.79
N MET A 58 -17.67 0.33 0.11
CA MET A 58 -18.73 -0.54 0.63
C MET A 58 -19.83 0.24 1.40
N GLY A 59 -19.48 1.40 1.95
CA GLY A 59 -20.43 2.28 2.62
C GLY A 59 -21.22 3.21 1.68
N GLY A 60 -21.00 3.13 0.36
CA GLY A 60 -21.62 4.02 -0.62
C GLY A 60 -21.13 5.47 -0.55
N ASN A 61 -20.03 5.73 0.18
CA ASN A 61 -19.47 7.08 0.40
C ASN A 61 -18.32 7.39 -0.55
N LEU A 62 -18.02 6.51 -1.50
CA LEU A 62 -16.96 6.67 -2.48
C LEU A 62 -17.48 6.28 -3.85
N ARG A 63 -17.50 7.25 -4.77
CA ARG A 63 -17.75 7.00 -6.19
C ARG A 63 -16.50 6.45 -6.85
N VAL A 64 -16.66 5.69 -7.94
CA VAL A 64 -15.51 5.21 -8.74
C VAL A 64 -14.70 6.41 -9.26
N ARG A 65 -15.36 7.36 -9.93
CA ARG A 65 -14.71 8.47 -10.65
C ARG A 65 -14.88 9.81 -9.94
N GLY A 66 -13.79 10.56 -9.81
CA GLY A 66 -13.80 11.93 -9.31
C GLY A 66 -14.17 12.94 -10.39
N LEU A 67 -14.07 14.23 -10.05
CA LEU A 67 -14.24 15.32 -11.03
C LEU A 67 -13.02 15.46 -11.96
N ALA A 68 -11.84 15.12 -11.46
CA ALA A 68 -10.61 15.10 -12.23
C ALA A 68 -10.25 13.65 -12.63
N PRO A 69 -9.69 13.43 -13.83
CA PRO A 69 -9.13 12.14 -14.18
C PRO A 69 -7.93 11.84 -13.29
N ALA A 70 -7.89 10.63 -12.73
CA ALA A 70 -6.69 10.13 -12.07
C ALA A 70 -5.92 9.27 -13.07
N GLU A 71 -4.71 9.72 -13.41
CA GLU A 71 -3.81 8.97 -14.29
C GLU A 71 -2.91 8.04 -13.46
N ALA A 72 -2.71 6.83 -13.98
CA ALA A 72 -1.76 5.89 -13.39
C ALA A 72 -0.34 6.42 -13.62
N PRO A 73 0.55 6.38 -12.61
CA PRO A 73 1.95 6.73 -12.83
C PRO A 73 2.60 5.74 -13.80
N GLU A 74 3.70 6.15 -14.44
CA GLU A 74 4.48 5.27 -15.32
C GLU A 74 5.08 4.08 -14.56
N SER A 75 5.44 4.28 -13.29
CA SER A 75 5.94 3.24 -12.39
C SER A 75 5.38 3.43 -10.98
N TRP A 76 5.33 2.35 -10.21
CA TRP A 76 4.88 2.39 -8.82
C TRP A 76 5.96 2.97 -7.93
N ALA A 77 5.57 3.89 -7.05
CA ALA A 77 6.46 4.39 -6.02
C ALA A 77 6.77 3.27 -5.01
N ARG A 78 8.05 3.18 -4.65
CA ARG A 78 8.59 2.25 -3.64
C ARG A 78 9.68 2.92 -2.82
N ILE A 79 9.87 2.41 -1.61
CA ILE A 79 11.05 2.69 -0.78
C ILE A 79 12.31 2.06 -1.40
N GLU A 80 13.50 2.50 -0.97
CA GLU A 80 14.79 2.00 -1.50
C GLU A 80 15.08 0.52 -1.19
N ARG A 81 14.36 -0.06 -0.23
CA ARG A 81 14.46 -1.47 0.16
C ARG A 81 13.10 -2.15 0.02
N PRO A 82 13.02 -3.46 -0.27
CA PRO A 82 14.11 -4.41 -0.47
C PRO A 82 14.94 -4.13 -1.73
N ALA A 83 16.19 -4.60 -1.75
CA ALA A 83 16.99 -4.61 -2.97
C ALA A 83 16.34 -5.55 -3.99
N VAL A 84 16.26 -5.10 -5.25
CA VAL A 84 15.73 -5.89 -6.35
C VAL A 84 16.90 -6.56 -7.06
N LEU A 85 16.91 -7.89 -7.10
CA LEU A 85 17.95 -8.70 -7.74
C LEU A 85 17.34 -9.56 -8.84
N ASP A 86 18.15 -9.87 -9.86
CA ASP A 86 17.73 -10.83 -10.87
C ASP A 86 17.65 -12.25 -10.27
N PRO A 87 16.78 -13.13 -10.79
CA PRO A 87 16.62 -14.49 -10.25
C PRO A 87 17.92 -15.30 -10.04
N PRO A 88 18.94 -15.21 -10.92
CA PRO A 88 20.23 -15.89 -10.71
C PRO A 88 21.08 -15.31 -9.56
N GLU A 89 20.83 -14.06 -9.17
CA GLU A 89 21.55 -13.33 -8.11
C GLU A 89 20.87 -13.48 -6.73
N MET A 90 19.66 -14.07 -6.70
CA MET A 90 18.92 -14.29 -5.47
C MET A 90 19.67 -15.25 -4.52
N PRO A 91 19.86 -14.87 -3.24
CA PRO A 91 20.50 -15.75 -2.28
C PRO A 91 19.66 -17.01 -2.05
N LYS A 92 20.32 -18.18 -1.97
CA LYS A 92 19.59 -19.39 -1.59
C LYS A 92 19.14 -19.29 -0.13
N PRO A 93 18.02 -19.92 0.27
CA PRO A 93 17.54 -19.84 1.66
C PRO A 93 18.56 -20.25 2.73
N LYS A 94 19.52 -21.12 2.39
CA LYS A 94 20.64 -21.54 3.25
C LYS A 94 21.80 -20.54 3.34
N GLU A 95 21.86 -19.59 2.40
CA GLU A 95 22.91 -18.57 2.23
C GLU A 95 22.43 -17.19 2.71
N ALA A 96 21.13 -16.96 2.81
CA ALA A 96 20.57 -15.75 3.39
C ALA A 96 20.85 -15.69 4.90
N GLU A 97 21.38 -14.56 5.38
CA GLU A 97 21.54 -14.31 6.82
C GLU A 97 20.16 -14.25 7.49
N GLY A 98 19.76 -15.32 8.16
CA GLY A 98 18.50 -15.39 8.88
C GLY A 98 17.89 -16.78 8.91
N SER A 99 16.70 -16.87 9.51
CA SER A 99 15.88 -18.08 9.45
C SER A 99 15.19 -18.18 8.09
N ALA A 100 15.16 -19.36 7.48
CA ALA A 100 14.39 -19.60 6.24
C ALA A 100 12.92 -19.13 6.37
N ILE A 101 12.36 -19.20 7.58
CA ILE A 101 11.00 -18.70 7.87
C ILE A 101 10.90 -17.18 7.66
N LEU A 102 11.91 -16.40 8.07
CA LEU A 102 11.91 -14.94 7.87
C LEU A 102 11.97 -14.59 6.39
N LEU A 103 12.80 -15.31 5.61
CA LEU A 103 12.89 -15.13 4.17
C LEU A 103 11.53 -15.42 3.51
N TYR A 104 10.87 -16.53 3.85
CA TYR A 104 9.56 -16.87 3.28
C TYR A 104 8.47 -15.87 3.66
N LEU A 105 8.42 -15.43 4.91
CA LEU A 105 7.46 -14.41 5.36
C LEU A 105 7.67 -13.08 4.64
N HIS A 106 8.93 -12.67 4.44
CA HIS A 106 9.28 -11.47 3.70
C HIS A 106 8.91 -11.58 2.22
N SER A 107 9.22 -12.71 1.57
CA SER A 107 8.83 -12.95 0.18
C SER A 107 7.32 -12.94 0.00
N LEU A 108 6.55 -13.55 0.91
CA LEU A 108 5.09 -13.47 0.89
C LEU A 108 4.62 -12.02 1.04
N ALA A 109 5.18 -11.26 1.99
CA ALA A 109 4.82 -9.86 2.16
C ALA A 109 5.09 -9.03 0.89
N HIS A 110 6.16 -9.36 0.15
CA HIS A 110 6.44 -8.73 -1.13
C HIS A 110 5.40 -9.07 -2.21
N VAL A 111 5.00 -10.35 -2.29
CA VAL A 111 3.93 -10.79 -3.20
C VAL A 111 2.61 -10.07 -2.90
N GLU A 112 2.20 -9.99 -1.63
CA GLU A 112 0.97 -9.29 -1.26
C GLU A 112 1.01 -7.80 -1.61
N LEU A 113 2.17 -7.15 -1.37
CA LEU A 113 2.33 -5.74 -1.73
C LEU A 113 2.24 -5.51 -3.24
N ASN A 114 2.80 -6.41 -4.05
CA ASN A 114 2.69 -6.36 -5.49
C ASN A 114 1.25 -6.58 -5.95
N ALA A 115 0.50 -7.49 -5.31
CA ALA A 115 -0.90 -7.71 -5.62
C ALA A 115 -1.77 -6.48 -5.31
N ILE A 116 -1.52 -5.77 -4.20
CA ILE A 116 -2.15 -4.47 -3.90
C ILE A 116 -1.87 -3.48 -5.04
N ASN A 117 -0.60 -3.28 -5.41
CA ASN A 117 -0.24 -2.33 -6.47
C ASN A 117 -0.90 -2.71 -7.81
N LEU A 118 -0.91 -3.99 -8.17
CA LEU A 118 -1.51 -4.47 -9.42
C LEU A 118 -3.02 -4.20 -9.50
N CYS A 119 -3.75 -4.47 -8.43
CA CYS A 119 -5.19 -4.22 -8.40
C CYS A 119 -5.49 -2.73 -8.59
N TRP A 120 -4.75 -1.86 -7.89
CA TRP A 120 -4.88 -0.41 -8.05
C TRP A 120 -4.46 0.08 -9.43
N ASP A 121 -3.36 -0.44 -9.97
CA ASP A 121 -2.85 -0.09 -11.29
C ASP A 121 -3.87 -0.46 -12.38
N ALA A 122 -4.45 -1.65 -12.33
CA ALA A 122 -5.51 -2.07 -13.24
C ALA A 122 -6.73 -1.15 -13.15
N MET A 123 -7.25 -0.88 -11.94
CA MET A 123 -8.40 0.02 -11.77
C MET A 123 -8.16 1.42 -12.36
N VAL A 124 -6.96 1.98 -12.18
CA VAL A 124 -6.62 3.31 -12.69
C VAL A 124 -6.38 3.29 -14.21
N ARG A 125 -5.66 2.30 -14.74
CA ARG A 125 -5.33 2.23 -16.18
C ARG A 125 -6.55 1.95 -17.06
N PHE A 126 -7.47 1.10 -16.61
CA PHE A 126 -8.71 0.82 -17.33
C PHE A 126 -9.81 1.86 -17.06
N SER A 127 -9.50 2.94 -16.32
CA SER A 127 -10.48 3.99 -16.10
C SER A 127 -10.81 4.79 -17.36
N ASN A 128 -10.00 4.79 -18.41
CA ASN A 128 -10.36 5.52 -19.64
C ASN A 128 -11.36 4.79 -20.54
N VAL A 129 -11.67 3.52 -20.25
CA VAL A 129 -12.70 2.75 -20.95
C VAL A 129 -13.92 2.55 -20.06
N GLU A 130 -15.06 2.23 -20.67
CA GLU A 130 -16.29 1.92 -19.94
C GLU A 130 -16.17 0.52 -19.32
N MET A 131 -16.02 0.48 -18.00
CA MET A 131 -15.95 -0.74 -17.21
C MET A 131 -17.19 -0.84 -16.30
N PRO A 132 -17.75 -2.04 -16.11
CA PRO A 132 -18.85 -2.24 -15.15
C PRO A 132 -18.38 -1.92 -13.72
N GLU A 133 -19.32 -1.55 -12.85
CA GLU A 133 -19.01 -1.26 -11.44
C GLU A 133 -18.37 -2.47 -10.72
N ASP A 134 -18.83 -3.68 -11.05
CA ASP A 134 -18.33 -4.94 -10.51
C ASP A 134 -16.81 -5.13 -10.76
N PHE A 135 -16.27 -4.62 -11.87
CA PHE A 135 -14.83 -4.66 -12.13
C PHE A 135 -14.04 -3.94 -11.04
N TYR A 136 -14.55 -2.79 -10.58
CA TYR A 136 -13.91 -2.03 -9.51
C TYR A 136 -14.14 -2.66 -8.14
N ASP A 137 -15.35 -3.18 -7.88
CA ASP A 137 -15.66 -3.84 -6.61
C ASP A 137 -14.80 -5.09 -6.39
N GLU A 138 -14.70 -5.95 -7.41
CA GLU A 138 -13.91 -7.19 -7.36
C GLU A 138 -12.42 -6.91 -7.17
N LEU A 139 -11.84 -5.99 -7.95
CA LEU A 139 -10.42 -5.61 -7.79
C LEU A 139 -10.15 -4.92 -6.45
N LEU A 140 -11.07 -4.08 -5.98
CA LEU A 140 -10.94 -3.45 -4.67
C LEU A 140 -11.06 -4.47 -3.54
N GLN A 141 -11.90 -5.50 -3.69
CA GLN A 141 -11.99 -6.60 -2.74
C GLN A 141 -10.65 -7.35 -2.66
N VAL A 142 -10.08 -7.74 -3.80
CA VAL A 142 -8.77 -8.41 -3.83
C VAL A 142 -7.70 -7.51 -3.21
N ALA A 143 -7.62 -6.23 -3.61
CA ALA A 143 -6.67 -5.29 -3.01
C ALA A 143 -6.81 -5.20 -1.48
N ASP A 144 -8.05 -5.19 -0.98
CA ASP A 144 -8.32 -5.16 0.46
C ASP A 144 -7.84 -6.42 1.17
N ASP A 145 -8.10 -7.59 0.58
CA ASP A 145 -7.68 -8.89 1.09
C ASP A 145 -6.15 -8.97 1.21
N GLU A 146 -5.42 -8.64 0.15
CA GLU A 146 -3.96 -8.66 0.15
C GLU A 146 -3.36 -7.57 1.05
N SER A 147 -4.06 -6.45 1.26
CA SER A 147 -3.67 -5.45 2.26
C SER A 147 -3.72 -6.00 3.69
N ARG A 148 -4.67 -6.88 4.02
CA ARG A 148 -4.74 -7.54 5.33
C ARG A 148 -3.65 -8.58 5.46
N HIS A 149 -3.45 -9.40 4.42
CA HIS A 149 -2.38 -10.40 4.38
C HIS A 149 -1.01 -9.76 4.57
N TYR A 150 -0.72 -8.68 3.83
CA TYR A 150 0.49 -7.87 4.03
C TYR A 150 0.62 -7.40 5.48
N GLY A 151 -0.45 -6.85 6.07
CA GLY A 151 -0.45 -6.37 7.45
C GLY A 151 -0.11 -7.46 8.47
N TRP A 152 -0.64 -8.68 8.29
CA TRP A 152 -0.33 -9.82 9.15
C TRP A 152 1.12 -10.28 9.00
N LEU A 153 1.62 -10.38 7.77
CA LEU A 153 3.00 -10.77 7.48
C LEU A 153 4.00 -9.73 8.01
N HIS A 154 3.72 -8.45 7.78
CA HIS A 154 4.51 -7.33 8.31
C HIS A 154 4.59 -7.38 9.84
N THR A 155 3.46 -7.57 10.51
CA THR A 155 3.42 -7.70 11.98
C THR A 155 4.23 -8.92 12.43
N ARG A 156 4.08 -10.06 11.75
CA ARG A 156 4.77 -11.30 12.12
C ARG A 156 6.29 -11.20 11.93
N LEU A 157 6.76 -10.52 10.89
CA LEU A 157 8.18 -10.24 10.68
C LEU A 157 8.75 -9.43 11.85
N ASN A 158 8.06 -8.36 12.26
CA ASN A 158 8.47 -7.52 13.39
C ASN A 158 8.51 -8.32 14.70
N ASP A 159 7.51 -9.17 14.96
CA ASP A 159 7.48 -10.03 16.15
C ASP A 159 8.66 -11.01 16.22
N LEU A 160 9.20 -11.39 15.06
CA LEU A 160 10.36 -12.27 14.94
C LEU A 160 11.69 -11.50 14.88
N GLY A 161 11.68 -10.18 15.06
CA GLY A 161 12.88 -9.34 15.07
C GLY A 161 13.44 -9.00 13.68
N SER A 162 12.62 -9.10 12.64
CA SER A 162 12.95 -8.71 11.26
C SER A 162 11.99 -7.63 10.77
N GLU A 163 12.12 -7.19 9.51
CA GLU A 163 11.26 -6.17 8.92
C GLU A 163 11.09 -6.39 7.41
N TYR A 164 10.01 -5.83 6.85
CA TYR A 164 9.89 -5.76 5.40
C TYR A 164 11.00 -4.87 4.82
N GLY A 165 11.68 -5.37 3.79
CA GLY A 165 12.88 -4.74 3.22
C GLY A 165 14.23 -5.28 3.73
N ALA A 166 14.23 -6.17 4.73
CA ALA A 166 15.47 -6.78 5.25
C ALA A 166 16.14 -7.76 4.28
N TYR A 167 15.37 -8.42 3.42
CA TYR A 167 15.85 -9.38 2.42
C TYR A 167 15.68 -8.85 1.00
N PRO A 168 16.52 -9.25 0.04
CA PRO A 168 16.32 -8.91 -1.36
C PRO A 168 15.08 -9.61 -1.92
N VAL A 169 14.53 -9.07 -2.99
CA VAL A 169 13.41 -9.63 -3.76
C VAL A 169 13.78 -9.69 -5.22
N HIS A 170 13.07 -10.53 -5.98
CA HIS A 170 13.03 -10.40 -7.42
C HIS A 170 11.79 -9.58 -7.79
N ASP A 171 11.92 -8.61 -8.70
CA ASP A 171 10.73 -8.01 -9.28
C ASP A 171 10.11 -9.00 -10.26
N LEU A 172 8.78 -9.14 -10.19
CA LEU A 172 8.02 -9.88 -11.20
C LEU A 172 7.48 -8.96 -12.29
N ILE A 173 7.47 -7.62 -12.07
CA ILE A 173 6.79 -6.61 -12.88
C ILE A 173 7.52 -5.28 -12.77
#